data_AF-A0A101NE60-F1
#
_entry.id   AF-A0A101NE60-F1
#
_cell.length_a   1.000
_cell.length_b   1.000
_cell.length_c   1.000
_cell.angle_alpha   90.00
_cell.angle_beta   90.00
_cell.angle_gamma   90.00
#
_symmetry.space_group_name_H-M   'P 1'
#
loop_
_entity.id
_entity.type
_entity.pdbx_description
1 polymer ?
#
loop_
_entity_poly.entity_id
_entity_poly.type
_entity_poly.pdbx_seq_one_letter_code
_entity_poly.pdbx_strand_id
1 'polypeptide(L)'
;MQTLLDACAHISNHLRHGNFSQLGEAITDWEEMTKKLATLKEDAQNHLKSRADKANWAGVNAQVSREFIDKTAREFADAHTQADSITKILKDTRGELVDYRTQLTEAIARAENKNLTVVDTGHGTFTVMGNTRPDWNSDPSGKTRAGSPSTTPPSPTRSSVRPGSMDAPRPRACRCARP
;
A
#
# COMPACT_ATOMS: atom_id res chain seq x y z
N MET A 1 3.37 28.46 -3.12
CA MET A 1 2.09 27.76 -2.92
C MET A 1 1.78 26.83 -4.09
N GLN A 2 1.99 27.24 -5.34
CA GLN A 2 1.81 26.42 -6.55
C GLN A 2 2.68 25.14 -6.59
N THR A 3 3.96 25.24 -6.22
CA THR A 3 4.91 24.10 -6.26
C THR A 3 4.56 22.94 -5.31
N LEU A 4 3.83 23.21 -4.23
CA LEU A 4 3.37 22.20 -3.27
C LEU A 4 2.12 21.46 -3.78
N LEU A 5 1.24 22.16 -4.48
CA LEU A 5 0.13 21.53 -5.21
C LEU A 5 0.65 20.67 -6.37
N ASP A 6 1.65 21.14 -7.12
CA ASP A 6 2.22 20.38 -8.25
C ASP A 6 2.88 19.07 -7.80
N ALA A 7 3.60 19.06 -6.67
CA ALA A 7 4.20 17.84 -6.13
C ALA A 7 3.16 16.75 -5.80
N CYS A 8 2.02 17.11 -5.20
CA CYS A 8 0.96 16.15 -4.89
C CYS A 8 0.23 15.62 -6.13
N ALA A 9 0.16 16.40 -7.23
CA ALA A 9 -0.38 15.99 -8.53
C ALA A 9 0.30 14.73 -9.05
N HIS A 10 1.61 14.84 -9.11
CA HIS A 10 2.47 13.84 -9.70
C HIS A 10 2.43 12.57 -8.84
N ILE A 11 2.43 12.69 -7.51
CA ILE A 11 2.48 11.53 -6.61
C ILE A 11 1.27 10.58 -6.76
N SER A 12 0.03 11.09 -6.91
CA SER A 12 -1.16 10.24 -7.05
C SER A 12 -1.16 9.42 -8.35
N ASN A 13 -0.84 10.07 -9.47
CA ASN A 13 -0.77 9.42 -10.78
C ASN A 13 0.42 8.44 -10.86
N HIS A 14 1.57 8.83 -10.30
CA HIS A 14 2.76 7.97 -10.22
C HIS A 14 2.55 6.74 -9.34
N LEU A 15 1.80 6.85 -8.24
CA LEU A 15 1.51 5.69 -7.38
C LEU A 15 0.55 4.72 -8.07
N ARG A 16 -0.54 5.23 -8.67
CA ARG A 16 -1.55 4.39 -9.36
C ARG A 16 -0.95 3.57 -10.50
N HIS A 17 -0.09 4.20 -11.30
CA HIS A 17 0.54 3.56 -12.46
C HIS A 17 1.99 3.14 -12.20
N GLY A 18 2.44 3.22 -10.94
CA GLY A 18 3.81 2.91 -10.56
C GLY A 18 4.14 1.44 -10.81
N ASN A 19 5.29 1.21 -11.46
CA ASN A 19 5.87 -0.12 -11.60
C ASN A 19 7.03 -0.27 -10.60
N PHE A 20 6.89 -1.20 -9.66
CA PHE A 20 7.90 -1.50 -8.64
C PHE A 20 8.69 -2.79 -8.95
N SER A 21 8.75 -3.20 -10.22
CA SER A 21 9.52 -4.37 -10.66
C SER A 21 11.02 -4.15 -10.46
N GLN A 22 11.55 -3.02 -10.92
CA GLN A 22 12.98 -2.67 -10.77
C GLN A 22 13.41 -2.58 -9.30
N LEU A 23 12.53 -2.04 -8.43
CA LEU A 23 12.77 -2.06 -6.99
C LEU A 23 12.77 -3.50 -6.44
N GLY A 24 11.91 -4.38 -6.96
CA GLY A 24 11.90 -5.79 -6.61
C GLY A 24 13.16 -6.55 -7.06
N GLU A 25 13.65 -6.26 -8.27
CA GLU A 25 14.93 -6.80 -8.78
C GLU A 25 16.09 -6.33 -7.91
N ALA A 26 16.18 -5.03 -7.62
CA ALA A 26 17.19 -4.51 -6.71
C ALA A 26 17.12 -5.17 -5.32
N ILE A 27 15.94 -5.34 -4.74
CA ILE A 27 15.78 -6.06 -3.46
C ILE A 27 16.30 -7.50 -3.57
N THR A 28 16.06 -8.18 -4.69
CA THR A 28 16.55 -9.54 -4.93
C THR A 28 18.08 -9.58 -4.97
N ASP A 29 18.71 -8.60 -5.63
CA ASP A 29 20.17 -8.47 -5.66
C ASP A 29 20.75 -8.20 -4.25
N TRP A 30 20.07 -7.37 -3.46
CA TRP A 30 20.44 -7.11 -2.06
C TRP A 30 20.25 -8.35 -1.16
N GLU A 31 19.20 -9.16 -1.39
CA GLU A 31 19.02 -10.45 -0.74
C GLU A 31 20.18 -11.42 -1.09
N GLU A 32 20.64 -11.42 -2.34
CA GLU A 32 21.80 -12.23 -2.76
C GLU A 32 23.11 -11.74 -2.11
N MET A 33 23.34 -10.42 -2.07
CA MET A 33 24.48 -9.83 -1.37
C MET A 33 24.48 -10.21 0.12
N THR A 34 23.32 -10.15 0.77
CA THR A 34 23.16 -10.52 2.18
C THR A 34 23.52 -11.99 2.40
N LYS A 35 23.09 -12.90 1.51
CA LYS A 35 23.49 -14.32 1.58
C LYS A 35 25.00 -14.51 1.44
N LYS A 36 25.65 -13.80 0.51
CA LYS A 36 27.11 -13.84 0.34
C LYS A 36 27.84 -13.35 1.59
N LEU A 37 27.35 -12.28 2.23
CA LEU A 37 27.89 -11.79 3.50
C LEU A 37 27.68 -12.79 4.65
N ALA A 38 26.57 -13.54 4.65
CA ALA A 38 26.35 -14.61 5.62
C ALA A 38 27.43 -15.70 5.49
N THR A 39 27.72 -16.13 4.26
CA THR A 39 28.80 -17.10 4.00
C THR A 39 30.18 -16.55 4.40
N LEU A 40 30.50 -15.31 4.04
CA LEU A 40 31.78 -14.70 4.42
C LEU A 40 31.94 -14.54 5.93
N LYS A 41 30.85 -14.19 6.63
CA LYS A 41 30.81 -14.17 8.10
C LYS A 41 31.11 -15.56 8.67
N GLU A 42 30.43 -16.60 8.17
CA GLU A 42 30.65 -17.98 8.63
C GLU A 42 32.09 -18.43 8.37
N ASP A 43 32.63 -18.16 7.19
CA ASP A 43 34.01 -18.51 6.84
C ASP A 43 35.03 -17.77 7.73
N ALA A 44 34.82 -16.47 7.95
CA ALA A 44 35.71 -15.67 8.79
C ALA A 44 35.70 -16.15 10.25
N GLN A 45 34.54 -16.53 10.78
CA GLN A 45 34.40 -17.02 12.16
C GLN A 45 34.90 -18.47 12.32
N ASN A 46 34.42 -19.38 11.47
CA ASN A 46 34.61 -20.82 11.65
C ASN A 46 35.92 -21.33 11.04
N HIS A 47 36.46 -20.66 10.04
CA HIS A 47 37.71 -21.06 9.40
C HIS A 47 38.86 -20.12 9.73
N LEU A 48 38.76 -18.82 9.40
CA LEU A 48 39.89 -17.90 9.56
C LEU A 48 40.24 -17.70 11.04
N LYS A 49 39.29 -17.26 11.85
CA LYS A 49 39.49 -17.02 13.29
C LYS A 49 39.84 -18.30 14.03
N SER A 50 39.08 -19.38 13.83
CA SER A 50 39.34 -20.68 14.47
C SER A 50 40.74 -21.22 14.18
N ARG A 51 41.26 -21.07 12.95
CA ARG A 51 42.63 -21.47 12.59
C ARG A 51 43.67 -20.54 13.20
N ALA A 52 43.44 -19.23 13.18
CA ALA A 52 44.32 -18.26 13.81
C ALA A 52 44.47 -18.53 15.31
N ASP A 53 43.36 -18.86 15.97
CA ASP A 53 43.29 -19.20 17.39
C ASP A 53 44.10 -20.46 17.72
N LYS A 54 44.07 -21.48 16.86
CA LYS A 54 44.77 -22.77 17.05
C LYS A 54 46.23 -22.79 16.58
N ALA A 55 46.67 -21.82 15.80
CA ALA A 55 48.02 -21.80 15.26
C ALA A 55 49.07 -21.65 16.38
N ASN A 56 50.21 -22.34 16.24
CA ASN A 56 51.31 -22.31 17.22
C ASN A 56 52.41 -21.30 16.84
N TRP A 57 52.00 -20.05 16.68
CA TRP A 57 52.83 -18.88 16.40
C TRP A 57 52.92 -18.01 17.66
N ALA A 58 54.14 -17.54 17.97
CA ALA A 58 54.46 -16.81 19.19
C ALA A 58 55.17 -15.49 18.87
N GLY A 59 55.18 -14.59 19.85
CA GLY A 59 55.73 -13.23 19.73
C GLY A 59 54.67 -12.16 19.43
N VAL A 60 55.09 -10.89 19.49
CA VAL A 60 54.19 -9.73 19.40
C VAL A 60 53.34 -9.72 18.13
N ASN A 61 53.92 -10.11 16.99
CA ASN A 61 53.19 -10.15 15.72
C ASN A 61 52.05 -11.19 15.72
N ALA A 62 52.17 -12.29 16.47
CA ALA A 62 51.10 -13.27 16.58
C ALA A 62 49.86 -12.68 17.27
N GLN A 63 50.05 -11.81 18.28
CA GLN A 63 48.94 -11.13 18.94
C GLN A 63 48.27 -10.13 18.00
N VAL A 64 49.06 -9.27 17.34
CA VAL A 64 48.52 -8.25 16.42
C VAL A 64 47.73 -8.89 15.28
N SER A 65 48.26 -9.96 14.68
CA SER A 65 47.55 -10.64 13.60
C SER A 65 46.27 -11.35 14.06
N ARG A 66 46.23 -11.91 15.28
CA ARG A 66 45.00 -12.49 15.85
C ARG A 66 43.94 -11.43 16.10
N GLU A 67 44.31 -10.28 16.65
CA GLU A 67 43.41 -9.15 16.86
C GLU A 67 42.85 -8.62 15.54
N PHE A 68 43.69 -8.52 14.51
CA PHE A 68 43.25 -8.12 13.17
C PHE A 68 42.24 -9.12 12.58
N ILE A 69 42.53 -10.42 12.66
CA ILE A 69 41.64 -11.49 12.19
C ILE A 69 40.30 -11.46 12.93
N ASP A 70 40.35 -11.30 14.26
CA ASP A 70 39.15 -11.19 15.08
C ASP A 70 38.30 -9.98 14.70
N LYS A 71 38.93 -8.82 14.47
CA LYS A 71 38.25 -7.63 14.00
C LYS A 71 37.63 -7.88 12.62
N THR A 72 38.37 -8.43 11.66
CA THR A 72 37.84 -8.75 10.32
C THR A 72 36.63 -9.68 10.40
N ALA A 73 36.65 -10.71 11.23
CA ALA A 73 35.50 -11.60 11.42
C ALA A 73 34.27 -10.87 12.00
N ARG A 74 34.48 -9.90 12.89
CA ARG A 74 33.42 -9.03 13.43
C ARG A 74 32.85 -8.08 12.37
N GLU A 75 33.70 -7.44 11.56
CA GLU A 75 33.25 -6.54 10.48
C GLU A 75 32.36 -7.28 9.46
N PHE A 76 32.65 -8.54 9.12
CA PHE A 76 31.76 -9.34 8.28
C PHE A 76 30.41 -9.65 8.94
N ALA A 77 30.40 -9.90 10.25
CA ALA A 77 29.17 -10.13 11.00
C ALA A 77 28.29 -8.86 11.05
N ASP A 78 28.91 -7.71 11.23
CA ASP A 78 28.23 -6.41 11.27
C ASP A 78 27.73 -6.01 9.88
N ALA A 79 28.54 -6.20 8.84
CA ALA A 79 28.15 -5.97 7.46
C ALA A 79 26.94 -6.83 7.05
N HIS A 80 26.93 -8.11 7.41
CA HIS A 80 25.77 -8.98 7.19
C HIS A 80 24.52 -8.44 7.91
N THR A 81 24.65 -8.03 9.17
CA THR A 81 23.54 -7.51 9.97
C THR A 81 22.95 -6.23 9.37
N GLN A 82 23.82 -5.32 8.93
CA GLN A 82 23.39 -4.08 8.27
C GLN A 82 22.72 -4.35 6.92
N ALA A 83 23.30 -5.21 6.09
CA ALA A 83 22.72 -5.59 4.80
C ALA A 83 21.35 -6.27 4.94
N ASP A 84 21.20 -7.16 5.93
CA ASP A 84 19.92 -7.80 6.25
C ASP A 84 18.86 -6.78 6.68
N SER A 85 19.23 -5.82 7.55
CA SER A 85 18.32 -4.76 7.96
C SER A 85 17.88 -3.86 6.80
N ILE A 86 18.81 -3.46 5.93
CA ILE A 86 18.51 -2.64 4.75
C ILE A 86 17.56 -3.39 3.82
N THR A 87 17.85 -4.67 3.55
CA THR A 87 17.03 -5.53 2.68
C THR A 87 15.60 -5.63 3.19
N LYS A 88 15.40 -5.79 4.51
CA LYS A 88 14.06 -5.83 5.14
C LYS A 88 13.31 -4.50 4.95
N ILE A 89 13.95 -3.37 5.24
CA ILE A 89 13.34 -2.04 5.06
C ILE A 89 12.91 -1.81 3.61
N LEU A 90 13.77 -2.16 2.65
CA LEU A 90 13.44 -2.02 1.22
C LEU A 90 12.26 -2.92 0.82
N LYS A 91 12.21 -4.15 1.34
CA LYS A 91 11.12 -5.09 1.11
C LYS A 91 9.79 -4.59 1.67
N ASP A 92 9.81 -4.10 2.91
CA ASP A 92 8.62 -3.52 3.56
C ASP A 92 8.13 -2.30 2.78
N THR A 93 9.04 -1.38 2.44
CA THR A 93 8.73 -0.18 1.64
C THR A 93 8.10 -0.55 0.29
N ARG A 94 8.65 -1.55 -0.41
CA ARG A 94 8.06 -2.03 -1.67
C ARG A 94 6.67 -2.63 -1.43
N GLY A 95 6.50 -3.42 -0.36
CA GLY A 95 5.22 -3.98 0.04
C GLY A 95 4.16 -2.89 0.24
N GLU A 96 4.47 -1.89 1.05
CA GLU A 96 3.58 -0.75 1.30
C GLU A 96 3.21 0.00 0.02
N LEU A 97 4.16 0.26 -0.86
CA LEU A 97 3.89 0.93 -2.14
C LEU A 97 2.95 0.12 -3.04
N VAL A 98 3.13 -1.20 -3.11
CA VAL A 98 2.25 -2.11 -3.86
C VAL A 98 0.86 -2.15 -3.22
N ASP A 99 0.79 -2.21 -1.90
CA ASP A 99 -0.47 -2.22 -1.16
C ASP A 99 -1.25 -0.92 -1.35
N TYR A 100 -0.60 0.25 -1.25
CA TYR A 100 -1.25 1.54 -1.49
C TYR A 100 -1.75 1.67 -2.93
N ARG A 101 -0.99 1.20 -3.92
CA ARG A 101 -1.45 1.15 -5.32
C ARG A 101 -2.69 0.25 -5.47
N THR A 102 -2.70 -0.89 -4.80
CA THR A 102 -3.81 -1.86 -4.84
C THR A 102 -5.06 -1.25 -4.21
N GLN A 103 -4.95 -0.70 -3.00
CA GLN A 103 -6.05 -0.02 -2.31
C GLN A 103 -6.63 1.13 -3.12
N LEU A 104 -5.77 1.94 -3.76
CA LEU A 104 -6.20 3.03 -4.64
C LEU A 104 -6.96 2.51 -5.86
N THR A 105 -6.46 1.46 -6.50
CA THR A 105 -7.10 0.85 -7.67
C THR A 105 -8.47 0.25 -7.32
N GLU A 106 -8.56 -0.46 -6.20
CA GLU A 106 -9.83 -1.01 -5.73
C GLU A 106 -10.84 0.08 -5.33
N ALA A 107 -10.37 1.18 -4.73
CA ALA A 107 -11.23 2.31 -4.39
C ALA A 107 -11.86 2.93 -5.64
N ILE A 108 -11.08 3.06 -6.72
CA ILE A 108 -11.57 3.54 -8.02
C ILE A 108 -12.58 2.54 -8.61
N ALA A 109 -12.28 1.25 -8.62
CA ALA A 109 -13.21 0.23 -9.10
C ALA A 109 -14.53 0.20 -8.32
N ARG A 110 -14.49 0.40 -6.99
CA ARG A 110 -15.70 0.53 -6.16
C ARG A 110 -16.52 1.77 -6.50
N ALA A 111 -15.88 2.88 -6.88
CA ALA A 111 -16.56 4.08 -7.34
C ALA A 111 -17.24 3.84 -8.68
N GLU A 112 -16.56 3.20 -9.64
CA GLU A 112 -17.12 2.85 -10.95
C GLU A 112 -18.36 1.96 -10.82
N ASN A 113 -18.33 0.96 -9.93
CA ASN A 113 -19.49 0.10 -9.64
C ASN A 113 -20.69 0.86 -9.05
N LYS A 114 -20.50 2.08 -8.54
CA LYS A 114 -21.56 2.96 -8.05
C LYS A 114 -21.97 4.02 -9.07
N ASN A 115 -21.59 3.86 -10.34
CA ASN A 115 -21.74 4.87 -11.38
C ASN A 115 -21.06 6.19 -10.98
N LEU A 116 -19.92 6.13 -10.29
CA LEU A 116 -19.11 7.29 -9.96
C LEU A 116 -17.80 7.21 -10.76
N THR A 117 -17.51 8.24 -11.52
CA THR A 117 -16.24 8.38 -12.22
C THR A 117 -15.30 9.21 -11.36
N VAL A 118 -14.15 8.64 -11.02
CA VAL A 118 -13.07 9.36 -10.35
C VAL A 118 -12.10 9.85 -11.41
N VAL A 119 -12.08 11.16 -11.63
CA VAL A 119 -11.13 11.80 -12.55
C VAL A 119 -10.05 12.47 -11.72
N ASP A 120 -8.80 12.17 -12.04
CA ASP A 120 -7.67 12.90 -11.51
C ASP A 120 -7.72 14.34 -12.07
N THR A 121 -7.87 15.31 -11.18
CA THR A 121 -7.86 16.73 -11.53
C THR A 121 -6.45 17.31 -11.52
N GLY A 122 -5.44 16.48 -11.23
CA GLY A 122 -4.12 16.94 -10.86
C GLY A 122 -4.08 17.43 -9.41
N HIS A 123 -2.90 17.83 -8.98
CA HIS A 123 -2.58 18.36 -7.65
C HIS A 123 -2.87 17.46 -6.45
N GLY A 124 -2.95 16.14 -6.65
CA GLY A 124 -3.29 15.17 -5.61
C GLY A 124 -4.76 15.29 -5.20
N THR A 125 -5.53 16.01 -6.01
CA THR A 125 -6.96 16.17 -5.87
C THR A 125 -7.64 15.35 -6.94
N PHE A 126 -8.74 14.72 -6.57
CA PHE A 126 -9.58 13.97 -7.48
C PHE A 126 -10.98 14.58 -7.46
N THR A 127 -11.64 14.57 -8.61
CA THR A 127 -13.05 14.90 -8.70
C THR A 127 -13.84 13.61 -8.86
N VAL A 128 -14.87 13.45 -8.03
CA VAL A 128 -15.83 12.36 -8.14
C VAL A 128 -17.06 12.90 -8.84
N MET A 129 -17.34 12.42 -10.04
CA MET A 129 -18.52 12.78 -10.80
C MET A 129 -19.49 11.60 -10.81
N GLY A 130 -20.75 11.82 -10.43
CA GLY A 130 -21.79 10.83 -10.64
C GLY A 130 -22.08 10.70 -12.13
N ASN A 131 -21.81 9.53 -12.71
CA ASN A 131 -22.21 9.15 -14.05
C ASN A 131 -23.70 8.80 -14.05
N THR A 132 -24.53 9.76 -13.63
CA THR A 132 -25.97 9.67 -13.76
C THR A 132 -26.25 9.89 -15.24
N ARG A 133 -26.56 8.81 -15.97
CA ARG A 133 -27.13 8.93 -17.30
C ARG A 133 -28.33 9.88 -17.20
N PRO A 134 -28.37 11.01 -17.93
CA PRO A 134 -29.55 11.86 -17.86
C PRO A 134 -30.75 11.07 -18.39
N ASP A 135 -31.89 11.20 -17.71
CA ASP A 135 -33.16 10.50 -17.90
C ASP A 135 -33.91 10.88 -19.20
N TRP A 136 -33.24 11.58 -20.11
CA TRP A 136 -33.75 11.96 -21.43
C TRP A 136 -33.92 10.80 -22.41
N ASN A 137 -33.46 9.59 -22.07
CA ASN A 137 -33.91 8.36 -22.73
C ASN A 137 -35.11 7.72 -21.99
N SER A 138 -36.03 8.56 -21.52
CA SER A 138 -37.44 8.25 -21.57
C SER A 138 -37.79 8.11 -23.06
N ASP A 139 -38.36 6.97 -23.44
CA ASP A 139 -38.83 6.66 -24.80
C ASP A 139 -39.28 7.92 -25.59
N PRO A 140 -38.71 8.22 -26.79
CA PRO A 140 -39.11 9.39 -27.58
C PRO A 140 -40.56 9.32 -28.09
N SER A 141 -41.28 8.22 -27.83
CA SER A 141 -42.67 8.01 -28.26
C SER A 141 -43.72 8.86 -27.53
N GLY A 142 -43.36 9.65 -26.51
CA GLY A 142 -44.26 10.68 -25.96
C GLY A 142 -45.63 10.14 -25.53
N LYS A 143 -45.69 8.97 -24.89
CA LYS A 143 -46.92 8.44 -24.29
C LYS A 143 -46.92 8.63 -22.77
N THR A 144 -46.89 9.89 -22.32
CA THR A 144 -47.46 10.21 -21.01
C THR A 144 -48.97 10.02 -21.09
N ARG A 145 -49.48 8.88 -20.60
CA ARG A 145 -50.92 8.64 -20.47
C ARG A 145 -51.45 9.47 -19.29
N ALA A 146 -51.75 10.75 -19.54
CA ALA A 146 -52.61 11.56 -18.69
C ALA A 146 -54.06 11.01 -18.81
N GLY A 147 -54.70 10.78 -17.67
CA GLY A 147 -55.84 9.88 -17.50
C GLY A 147 -57.20 10.37 -18.01
N SER A 148 -58.22 9.55 -17.75
CA SER A 148 -59.63 9.97 -17.69
C SER A 148 -60.43 9.02 -16.77
N PRO A 149 -61.55 9.50 -16.19
CA PRO A 149 -62.01 9.16 -14.85
C PRO A 149 -63.11 8.09 -14.84
N SER A 150 -63.26 7.37 -13.72
CA SER A 150 -64.51 6.67 -13.40
C SER A 150 -64.85 6.78 -11.90
N THR A 151 -66.07 7.25 -11.70
CA THR A 151 -66.78 7.58 -10.47
C THR A 151 -67.21 6.32 -9.68
N THR A 152 -67.52 6.54 -8.39
CA THR A 152 -68.57 5.93 -7.51
C THR A 152 -68.08 5.05 -6.32
N PRO A 153 -68.81 4.91 -5.19
CA PRO A 153 -68.94 5.76 -3.97
C PRO A 153 -68.45 5.04 -2.66
N PRO A 154 -68.59 5.59 -1.42
CA PRO A 154 -67.69 5.26 -0.29
C PRO A 154 -68.19 4.26 0.80
N SER A 155 -67.20 3.62 1.44
CA SER A 155 -67.11 3.11 2.85
C SER A 155 -67.91 1.85 3.27
N PRO A 156 -67.56 1.10 4.37
CA PRO A 156 -66.76 1.50 5.55
C PRO A 156 -65.79 0.48 6.24
N THR A 157 -64.81 1.04 7.00
CA THR A 157 -64.06 0.63 8.24
C THR A 157 -63.28 -0.68 8.52
N ARG A 158 -62.16 -0.45 9.27
CA ARG A 158 -61.36 -1.30 10.20
C ARG A 158 -60.24 -2.14 9.54
N SER A 159 -58.99 -2.27 10.03
CA SER A 159 -58.40 -2.10 11.36
C SER A 159 -56.87 -1.88 11.26
N SER A 160 -56.35 -1.02 12.15
CA SER A 160 -54.99 -0.96 12.73
C SER A 160 -54.08 -2.18 12.55
N VAL A 161 -52.79 -1.97 12.19
CA VAL A 161 -51.57 -2.39 12.96
C VAL A 161 -50.32 -1.60 12.45
N ARG A 162 -49.58 -0.96 13.36
CA ARG A 162 -48.15 -0.53 13.22
C ARG A 162 -47.24 -1.66 13.71
N PRO A 163 -46.02 -1.83 13.16
CA PRO A 163 -44.81 -1.42 13.91
C PRO A 163 -43.70 -0.92 12.93
N GLY A 164 -42.61 -0.27 13.28
CA GLY A 164 -41.92 0.09 14.52
C GLY A 164 -40.58 0.70 14.05
N SER A 165 -40.13 1.78 14.70
CA SER A 165 -38.94 2.55 14.33
C SER A 165 -37.65 1.74 14.49
N MET A 166 -36.82 1.69 13.45
CA MET A 166 -35.41 1.33 13.56
C MET A 166 -34.58 2.55 13.17
N ASP A 167 -34.02 3.18 14.19
CA ASP A 167 -33.05 4.26 14.09
C ASP A 167 -31.83 3.81 13.29
N ALA A 168 -31.49 4.58 12.25
CA ALA A 168 -30.26 4.41 11.50
C ALA A 168 -29.07 4.98 12.30
N PRO A 169 -27.92 4.28 12.39
CA PRO A 169 -26.74 4.82 13.03
C PRO A 169 -26.10 5.91 12.14
N ARG A 170 -25.86 7.08 12.73
CA ARG A 170 -25.13 8.19 12.10
C ARG A 170 -23.71 7.77 11.69
N PRO A 171 -23.19 8.17 10.53
CA PRO A 171 -21.81 7.91 10.16
C PRO A 171 -20.85 8.70 11.06
N ARG A 172 -19.99 7.98 11.79
CA ARG A 172 -18.87 8.56 12.53
C ARG A 172 -17.83 9.04 11.53
N ALA A 173 -17.48 10.32 11.60
CA ALA A 173 -16.34 10.89 10.89
C ALA A 173 -15.06 10.18 11.33
N CYS A 174 -14.35 9.57 10.38
CA CYS A 174 -12.98 9.09 10.60
C CYS A 174 -12.08 10.30 10.81
N ARG A 175 -11.75 10.55 12.08
CA ARG A 175 -10.73 11.50 12.51
C ARG A 175 -9.37 10.87 12.22
N CYS A 176 -8.60 11.44 11.29
CA CYS A 176 -7.18 11.12 11.11
C CYS A 176 -6.45 11.37 12.43
N ALA A 177 -5.87 10.32 13.01
CA ALA A 177 -4.95 10.42 14.13
C ALA A 177 -3.53 10.08 13.63
N ARG A 178 -2.68 11.11 13.57
CA ARG A 178 -1.22 10.99 13.74
C ARG A 178 -0.94 10.67 15.22
N PRO A 179 0.16 9.97 15.55
CA PRO A 179 1.50 10.57 15.52
C PRO A 179 2.34 10.17 14.32
#